data_AF-A0A943WZT5-F1
#
_entry.id   AF-A0A943WZT5-F1
#
_cell.length_a   1.000
_cell.length_b   1.000
_cell.length_c   1.000
_cell.angle_alpha   90.00
_cell.angle_beta   90.00
_cell.angle_gamma   90.00
#
_symmetry.space_group_name_H-M   'P 1'
#
loop_
_entity.id
_entity.type
_entity.pdbx_description
1 polymer ?
#
loop_
_entity_poly.entity_id
_entity_poly.type
_entity_poly.pdbx_seq_one_letter_code
_entity_poly.pdbx_strand_id
1 'polypeptide(L)'
;MCLQLSENADPEEIKAAGFDSYFVDHGTGVYPCSASGVPFNAACLASKGDPITDLNEDLAAEQKARTTYEYLMKMTDDPDVLEPLKFLREREIVHYQRFGEALRIVQDKLNSNDFFYMRPNRSKDCNKPSSRPMDRDMDKNMKDCMPKCR
;
A
#
# COMPACT_ATOMS: atom_id res chain seq x y z
N MET A 1 -1.90 -5.19 24.87
CA MET A 1 -3.14 -4.39 24.83
C MET A 1 -4.32 -5.13 25.46
N CYS A 2 -4.99 -6.12 24.85
CA CYS A 2 -6.13 -6.81 25.50
C CYS A 2 -5.79 -7.34 26.90
N LEU A 3 -4.69 -8.07 27.06
CA LEU A 3 -4.26 -8.59 28.35
C LEU A 3 -4.05 -7.48 29.41
N GLN A 4 -3.43 -6.36 29.01
CA GLN A 4 -3.14 -5.22 29.89
C GLN A 4 -4.42 -4.45 30.26
N LEU A 5 -5.34 -4.31 29.31
CA LEU A 5 -6.62 -3.61 29.53
C LEU A 5 -7.61 -4.44 30.36
N SER A 6 -7.49 -5.77 30.31
CA SER A 6 -8.29 -6.68 31.13
C SER A 6 -7.62 -7.07 32.45
N GLU A 7 -6.45 -6.50 32.76
CA GLU A 7 -5.70 -6.86 33.95
C GLU A 7 -6.47 -6.40 35.20
N ASN A 8 -6.86 -7.37 36.05
CA ASN A 8 -7.68 -7.17 37.26
C ASN A 8 -9.14 -6.74 37.03
N ALA A 9 -9.68 -6.85 35.81
CA ALA A 9 -11.09 -6.56 35.55
C ALA A 9 -12.00 -7.56 36.28
N ASP A 10 -13.00 -7.07 37.01
CA ASP A 10 -14.01 -7.91 37.65
C ASP A 10 -15.00 -8.46 36.59
N PRO A 11 -15.55 -9.68 36.75
CA PRO A 11 -16.64 -10.19 35.91
C PRO A 11 -17.81 -9.22 35.65
N GLU A 12 -18.13 -8.33 36.59
CA GLU A 12 -19.16 -7.30 36.39
C GLU A 12 -18.72 -6.21 35.39
N GLU A 13 -17.47 -5.76 35.46
CA GLU A 13 -16.89 -4.77 34.55
C GLU A 13 -16.77 -5.33 33.13
N ILE A 14 -16.37 -6.60 33.00
CA ILE A 14 -16.30 -7.32 31.72
C ILE A 14 -17.67 -7.33 31.01
N LYS A 15 -18.75 -7.57 31.77
CA LYS A 15 -20.12 -7.53 31.24
C LYS A 15 -20.56 -6.12 30.89
N ALA A 16 -20.29 -5.14 31.76
CA ALA A 16 -20.66 -3.75 31.53
C ALA A 16 -19.97 -3.16 30.27
N ALA A 17 -18.74 -3.59 29.98
CA ALA A 17 -17.99 -3.20 28.80
C ALA A 17 -18.40 -3.92 27.50
N GLY A 18 -19.31 -4.90 27.56
CA GLY A 18 -19.67 -5.74 26.41
C GLY A 18 -18.54 -6.68 25.94
N PHE A 19 -17.59 -7.00 26.83
CA PHE A 19 -16.46 -7.88 26.57
C PHE A 19 -16.75 -9.35 26.96
N ASP A 20 -17.94 -9.62 27.47
CA ASP A 20 -18.39 -10.93 27.98
C ASP A 20 -18.31 -12.05 26.93
N SER A 21 -18.82 -11.79 25.73
CA SER A 21 -18.82 -12.77 24.64
C SER A 21 -17.39 -13.15 24.22
N TYR A 22 -16.50 -12.15 24.13
CA TYR A 22 -15.09 -12.39 23.82
C TYR A 22 -14.39 -13.13 24.96
N PHE A 23 -14.67 -12.76 26.21
CA PHE A 23 -14.07 -13.38 27.39
C PHE A 23 -14.45 -14.86 27.53
N VAL A 24 -15.68 -15.24 27.19
CA VAL A 24 -16.10 -16.66 27.20
C VAL A 24 -15.28 -17.49 26.21
N ASP A 25 -15.04 -16.97 25.00
CA ASP A 25 -14.35 -17.72 23.96
C ASP A 25 -12.82 -17.68 24.10
N HIS A 26 -12.26 -16.60 24.63
CA HIS A 26 -10.82 -16.31 24.55
C HIS A 26 -10.18 -15.86 25.89
N GLY A 27 -10.97 -15.69 26.94
CA GLY A 27 -10.52 -15.13 28.21
C GLY A 27 -9.93 -13.72 28.01
N THR A 28 -8.72 -13.52 28.50
CA THR A 28 -7.93 -12.29 28.31
C THR A 28 -6.88 -12.41 27.20
N GLY A 29 -6.88 -13.54 26.48
CA GLY A 29 -5.96 -13.81 25.39
C GLY A 29 -6.24 -12.93 24.17
N VAL A 30 -5.20 -12.69 23.37
CA VAL A 30 -5.36 -11.99 22.08
C VAL A 30 -5.72 -13.02 21.02
N TYR A 31 -6.98 -12.99 20.58
CA TYR A 31 -7.44 -13.69 19.38
C TYR A 31 -7.49 -12.74 18.18
N PRO A 32 -6.78 -13.02 17.07
CA PRO A 32 -6.78 -12.18 15.88
C PRO A 32 -8.12 -12.23 15.13
N CYS A 33 -8.99 -11.27 15.39
CA CYS A 33 -10.23 -11.05 14.65
C CYS A 33 -10.50 -9.56 14.42
N SER A 34 -11.37 -9.23 13.47
CA SER A 34 -11.91 -7.87 13.35
C SER A 34 -12.78 -7.52 14.56
N ALA A 35 -13.11 -6.24 14.72
CA ALA A 35 -14.08 -5.78 15.73
C ALA A 35 -15.49 -6.39 15.56
N SER A 36 -15.80 -6.93 14.37
CA SER A 36 -17.05 -7.66 14.10
C SER A 36 -16.93 -9.17 14.32
N GLY A 37 -15.81 -9.66 14.85
CA GLY A 37 -15.58 -11.08 15.15
C GLY A 37 -15.15 -11.94 13.96
N VAL A 38 -14.80 -11.35 12.80
CA VAL A 38 -14.32 -12.12 11.65
C VAL A 38 -12.86 -12.55 11.91
N PRO A 39 -12.55 -13.86 11.95
CA PRO A 39 -11.18 -14.32 12.18
C PRO A 39 -10.23 -13.88 11.07
N PHE A 40 -9.00 -13.54 11.44
CA PHE A 40 -7.94 -13.32 10.47
C PHE A 40 -7.71 -14.60 9.64
N ASN A 41 -7.68 -14.45 8.32
CA ASN A 41 -7.39 -15.55 7.40
C ASN A 41 -6.69 -15.02 6.15
N ALA A 42 -6.26 -15.93 5.27
CA ALA A 42 -5.51 -15.58 4.07
C ALA A 42 -6.29 -14.68 3.08
N ALA A 43 -7.62 -14.61 3.16
CA ALA A 43 -8.41 -13.74 2.27
C ALA A 43 -8.23 -12.24 2.59
N CYS A 44 -7.62 -11.90 3.73
CA CYS A 44 -7.24 -10.52 4.05
C CYS A 44 -5.98 -10.06 3.30
N LEU A 45 -5.22 -10.98 2.70
CA LEU A 45 -3.98 -10.66 2.00
C LEU A 45 -4.27 -10.44 0.50
N ALA A 46 -3.95 -9.26 0.02
CA ALA A 46 -4.06 -8.92 -1.39
C ALA A 46 -2.69 -9.15 -2.05
N SER A 47 -2.67 -10.01 -3.08
CA SER A 47 -1.45 -10.35 -3.81
C SER A 47 -1.83 -10.86 -5.19
N LYS A 48 -1.51 -10.08 -6.22
CA LYS A 48 -1.83 -10.37 -7.60
C LYS A 48 -0.61 -10.72 -8.43
N GLY A 49 0.59 -10.36 -7.97
CA GLY A 49 1.86 -10.59 -8.66
C GLY A 49 2.14 -9.58 -9.78
N ASP A 50 1.27 -8.58 -9.93
CA ASP A 50 1.51 -7.40 -10.76
C ASP A 50 1.95 -6.26 -9.84
N PRO A 51 3.20 -5.76 -9.95
CA PRO A 51 3.73 -4.78 -9.01
C PRO A 51 2.94 -3.47 -8.94
N ILE A 52 2.28 -3.05 -10.02
CA ILE A 52 1.42 -1.85 -9.99
C ILE A 52 0.17 -2.11 -9.16
N THR A 53 -0.49 -3.25 -9.41
CA THR A 53 -1.69 -3.66 -8.67
C THR A 53 -1.38 -3.83 -7.19
N ASP A 54 -0.32 -4.58 -6.87
CA ASP A 54 0.07 -4.88 -5.49
C ASP A 54 0.38 -3.58 -4.71
N LEU A 55 1.13 -2.63 -5.30
CA LEU A 55 1.41 -1.34 -4.65
C LEU A 55 0.17 -0.45 -4.48
N ASN A 56 -0.84 -0.56 -5.35
CA ASN A 56 -2.11 0.15 -5.15
C ASN A 56 -2.92 -0.48 -4.01
N GLU A 57 -2.87 -1.81 -3.87
CA GLU A 57 -3.48 -2.51 -2.74
C GLU A 57 -2.81 -2.09 -1.42
N ASP A 58 -1.47 -1.98 -1.38
CA ASP A 58 -0.72 -1.47 -0.23
C ASP A 58 -1.12 -0.04 0.12
N LEU A 59 -1.15 0.89 -0.85
CA LEU A 59 -1.60 2.27 -0.64
C LEU A 59 -3.02 2.34 -0.04
N ALA A 60 -3.93 1.50 -0.52
CA ALA A 60 -5.29 1.43 -0.01
C ALA A 60 -5.34 0.84 1.41
N ALA A 61 -4.52 -0.17 1.70
CA ALA A 61 -4.41 -0.78 3.02
C ALA A 61 -3.94 0.25 4.06
N GLU A 62 -2.90 1.02 3.74
CA GLU A 62 -2.36 2.07 4.63
C GLU A 62 -3.39 3.17 4.94
N GLN A 63 -4.18 3.61 3.94
CA GLN A 63 -5.24 4.58 4.18
C GLN A 63 -6.36 4.03 5.06
N LYS A 64 -6.76 2.77 4.86
CA LYS A 64 -7.76 2.11 5.71
C LYS A 64 -7.26 1.97 7.16
N ALA A 65 -5.99 1.61 7.35
CA ALA A 65 -5.37 1.54 8.66
C ALA A 65 -5.35 2.92 9.35
N ARG A 66 -4.88 3.97 8.64
CA ARG A 66 -4.89 5.36 9.14
C ARG A 66 -6.27 5.80 9.60
N THR A 67 -7.31 5.59 8.78
CA THR A 67 -8.68 5.96 9.14
C THR A 67 -9.19 5.16 10.33
N THR A 68 -8.83 3.88 10.44
CA THR A 68 -9.17 3.05 11.61
C THR A 68 -8.57 3.62 12.89
N TYR A 69 -7.29 4.00 12.89
CA TYR A 69 -6.68 4.64 14.06
C TYR A 69 -7.33 5.98 14.41
N GLU A 70 -7.68 6.80 13.40
CA GLU A 70 -8.40 8.06 13.64
C GLU A 70 -9.78 7.84 14.29
N TYR A 71 -10.45 6.72 14.02
CA TYR A 71 -11.69 6.36 14.71
C TYR A 71 -11.41 5.88 16.14
N LEU A 72 -10.39 5.04 16.35
CA LEU A 72 -10.02 4.58 17.69
C LEU A 72 -9.61 5.73 18.61
N MET A 73 -8.86 6.70 18.10
CA MET A 73 -8.47 7.90 18.85
C MET A 73 -9.65 8.79 19.26
N LYS A 74 -10.81 8.66 18.60
CA LYS A 74 -12.05 9.38 19.00
C LYS A 74 -12.85 8.64 20.07
N MET A 75 -12.51 7.38 20.35
CA MET A 75 -13.25 6.50 21.26
C MET A 75 -12.62 6.43 22.65
N THR A 76 -11.48 7.08 22.87
CA THR A 76 -10.76 7.05 24.15
C THR A 76 -10.04 8.36 24.41
N ASP A 77 -9.97 8.74 25.70
CA ASP A 77 -9.16 9.86 26.19
C ASP A 77 -7.91 9.38 26.96
N ASP A 78 -7.71 8.06 27.08
CA ASP A 78 -6.58 7.47 27.83
C ASP A 78 -5.24 7.74 27.12
N PRO A 79 -4.30 8.49 27.76
CA PRO A 79 -3.00 8.79 27.20
C PRO A 79 -2.19 7.54 26.82
N ASP A 80 -2.28 6.48 27.62
CA ASP A 80 -1.49 5.25 27.44
C ASP A 80 -1.97 4.44 26.21
N VAL A 81 -3.21 4.68 25.76
CA VAL A 81 -3.74 4.15 24.51
C VAL A 81 -3.48 5.11 23.35
N LEU A 82 -3.61 6.42 23.58
CA LEU A 82 -3.47 7.45 22.54
C LEU A 82 -2.06 7.57 22.00
N GLU A 83 -1.02 7.51 22.84
CA GLU A 83 0.37 7.69 22.40
C GLU A 83 0.82 6.61 21.39
N PRO A 84 0.59 5.29 21.65
CA PRO A 84 0.85 4.26 20.63
C PRO A 84 0.04 4.47 19.35
N LEU A 85 -1.24 4.88 19.44
CA LEU A 85 -2.09 5.09 18.26
C LEU A 85 -1.60 6.27 17.40
N LYS A 86 -1.12 7.37 18.00
CA LYS A 86 -0.52 8.49 17.26
C LYS A 86 0.71 8.03 16.49
N PHE A 87 1.60 7.28 17.14
CA PHE A 87 2.78 6.72 16.49
C PHE A 87 2.43 5.81 15.31
N LEU A 88 1.48 4.89 15.49
CA LEU A 88 1.02 4.01 14.41
C LEU A 88 0.40 4.79 13.27
N ARG A 89 -0.46 5.78 13.56
CA ARG A 89 -1.06 6.65 12.55
C ARG A 89 -0.01 7.40 11.72
N GLU A 90 1.03 7.93 12.35
CA GLU A 90 2.12 8.61 11.66
C GLU A 90 2.90 7.66 10.76
N ARG A 91 3.09 6.41 11.19
CA ARG A 91 3.73 5.38 10.36
C ARG A 91 2.93 5.05 9.10
N GLU A 92 1.60 5.02 9.16
CA GLU A 92 0.81 4.74 7.95
C GLU A 92 0.92 5.88 6.93
N ILE A 93 1.12 7.13 7.39
CA ILE A 93 1.43 8.25 6.48
C ILE A 93 2.78 8.03 5.79
N VAL A 94 3.79 7.60 6.55
CA VAL A 94 5.12 7.28 6.01
C VAL A 94 5.05 6.11 5.04
N HIS A 95 4.38 5.01 5.40
CA HIS A 95 4.21 3.84 4.54
C HIS A 95 3.49 4.23 3.24
N TYR A 96 2.39 4.99 3.33
CA TYR A 96 1.67 5.49 2.15
C TYR A 96 2.58 6.30 1.22
N GLN A 97 3.40 7.20 1.77
CA GLN A 97 4.36 7.98 0.97
C GLN A 97 5.42 7.08 0.32
N ARG A 98 5.94 6.10 1.06
CA ARG A 98 6.97 5.16 0.56
C ARG A 98 6.43 4.25 -0.54
N PHE A 99 5.22 3.72 -0.40
CA PHE A 99 4.55 2.95 -1.46
C PHE A 99 4.22 3.82 -2.67
N GLY A 100 3.83 5.08 -2.47
CA GLY A 100 3.60 6.02 -3.56
C GLY A 100 4.87 6.34 -4.36
N GLU A 101 6.00 6.50 -3.67
CA GLU A 101 7.31 6.65 -4.30
C GLU A 101 7.71 5.38 -5.07
N ALA A 102 7.55 4.21 -4.45
CA ALA A 102 7.81 2.92 -5.11
C ALA A 102 6.95 2.73 -6.37
N LEU A 103 5.67 3.09 -6.31
CA LEU A 103 4.75 3.00 -7.44
C LEU A 103 5.22 3.87 -8.60
N ARG A 104 5.67 5.10 -8.33
CA ARG A 104 6.24 5.98 -9.36
C ARG A 104 7.46 5.35 -10.01
N ILE A 105 8.41 4.85 -9.22
CA ILE A 105 9.64 4.22 -9.72
C ILE A 105 9.31 2.99 -10.57
N VAL A 106 8.39 2.14 -10.13
CA VAL A 106 7.96 0.95 -10.87
C VAL A 106 7.32 1.33 -12.20
N GLN A 107 6.44 2.32 -12.21
CA GLN A 107 5.81 2.80 -13.45
C GLN A 107 6.84 3.39 -14.43
N ASP A 108 7.76 4.22 -13.95
CA ASP A 108 8.81 4.81 -14.77
C ASP A 108 9.72 3.72 -15.36
N LYS A 109 10.05 2.69 -14.56
CA LYS A 109 10.88 1.58 -15.01
C LYS A 109 10.16 0.70 -16.03
N LEU A 110 8.88 0.40 -15.83
CA LEU A 110 8.06 -0.35 -16.79
C LEU A 110 7.87 0.40 -18.12
N ASN A 111 7.81 1.74 -18.07
CA ASN A 111 7.74 2.59 -19.25
C ASN A 111 9.10 2.82 -19.94
N SER A 112 10.21 2.54 -19.24
CA SER A 112 11.55 2.62 -19.81
C SER A 112 11.74 1.54 -20.89
N ASN A 113 12.42 1.91 -21.98
CA ASN A 113 12.71 0.99 -23.08
C ASN A 113 13.63 -0.18 -22.67
N ASP A 114 14.22 -0.12 -21.47
CA ASP A 114 15.20 -1.08 -20.96
C ASP A 114 14.58 -2.19 -20.09
N PHE A 115 13.26 -2.16 -19.83
CA PHE A 115 12.62 -3.21 -19.03
C PHE A 115 12.28 -4.43 -19.88
N PHE A 116 13.24 -5.34 -19.97
CA PHE A 116 13.20 -6.51 -20.85
C PHE A 116 12.40 -7.70 -20.27
N TYR A 117 11.97 -7.67 -19.00
CA TYR A 117 11.62 -8.91 -18.30
C TYR A 117 10.14 -9.34 -18.28
N MET A 118 9.19 -8.53 -18.76
CA MET A 118 7.77 -8.93 -18.79
C MET A 118 7.04 -8.36 -20.01
N ARG A 119 7.47 -8.71 -21.22
CA ARG A 119 6.64 -8.51 -22.41
C ARG A 119 6.20 -9.84 -23.00
N PRO A 120 5.14 -10.48 -22.45
CA PRO A 120 4.44 -11.52 -23.18
C PRO A 120 3.75 -10.82 -24.36
N ASN A 121 4.33 -10.97 -25.55
CA ASN A 121 3.81 -10.48 -26.82
C ASN A 121 3.81 -8.94 -27.01
N ARG A 122 4.96 -8.37 -27.39
CA ARG A 122 4.89 -7.46 -28.55
C ARG A 122 4.56 -8.36 -29.73
N SER A 123 3.38 -8.22 -30.33
CA SER A 123 3.28 -8.53 -31.75
C SER A 123 4.46 -7.82 -32.41
N LYS A 124 5.32 -8.58 -33.09
CA LYS A 124 6.34 -8.02 -33.96
C LYS A 124 5.62 -7.38 -35.15
N ASP A 125 4.90 -6.30 -34.91
CA ASP A 125 4.42 -5.45 -35.98
C ASP A 125 5.61 -4.57 -36.38
N CYS A 126 6.45 -5.12 -37.24
CA CYS A 126 7.68 -4.51 -37.75
C CYS A 126 7.45 -3.24 -38.60
N ASN A 127 6.31 -2.56 -38.46
CA ASN A 127 5.88 -1.53 -39.43
C ASN A 127 5.13 -0.33 -38.82
N LYS A 128 5.35 0.02 -37.55
CA LYS A 128 4.91 1.33 -37.03
C LYS A 128 6.11 2.21 -36.69
N PRO A 129 6.33 3.34 -37.39
CA PRO A 129 7.31 4.32 -36.95
C PRO A 129 6.88 4.83 -35.57
N SER A 130 7.81 4.83 -34.63
CA SER A 130 7.58 5.35 -33.28
C SER A 130 7.11 6.80 -33.38
N SER A 131 5.85 7.08 -33.08
CA SER A 131 5.36 8.44 -32.93
C SER A 131 5.87 8.98 -31.58
N ARG A 132 7.13 9.38 -31.54
CA ARG A 132 7.64 10.30 -30.53
C ARG A 132 8.01 11.61 -31.25
N PRO A 133 7.58 12.78 -30.76
CA PRO A 133 8.07 14.04 -31.29
C PRO A 133 9.60 14.08 -31.14
N MET A 134 10.30 14.36 -32.23
CA MET A 134 11.76 14.55 -32.22
C MET A 134 12.06 15.85 -31.46
N ASP A 135 12.88 15.75 -30.40
CA ASP A 135 13.47 16.91 -29.74
C ASP A 135 14.25 17.74 -30.77
N ARG A 136 13.97 19.04 -30.79
CA ARG A 136 14.16 19.91 -31.96
C ARG A 136 15.53 20.60 -32.00
N ASP A 137 16.59 19.94 -31.55
CA ASP A 137 17.90 20.57 -31.36
C ASP A 137 19.06 19.72 -31.88
N MET A 138 19.17 19.49 -33.20
CA MET A 138 20.43 19.05 -33.84
C MET A 138 20.48 19.37 -35.36
N ASP A 139 20.04 20.56 -35.78
CA ASP A 139 20.05 20.99 -37.20
C ASP A 139 21.23 21.92 -37.55
N LYS A 140 22.45 21.56 -37.12
CA LYS A 140 23.67 22.30 -37.50
C LYS A 140 24.89 21.39 -37.68
N ASN A 141 24.86 20.48 -38.65
CA ASN A 141 26.03 20.08 -39.47
C ASN A 141 25.72 18.94 -40.44
N MET A 142 24.83 19.17 -41.42
CA MET A 142 24.60 18.24 -42.53
C MET A 142 24.49 19.02 -43.85
N LYS A 143 25.48 19.86 -44.17
CA LYS A 143 25.59 20.51 -45.49
C LYS A 143 26.85 20.13 -46.28
N ASP A 144 27.79 19.40 -45.67
CA ASP A 144 29.11 19.13 -46.29
C ASP A 144 29.29 17.68 -46.80
N CYS A 145 28.22 16.89 -46.92
CA CYS A 145 28.33 15.50 -47.37
C CYS A 145 27.24 15.10 -48.38
N MET A 146 27.20 15.78 -49.53
CA MET A 146 26.55 15.23 -50.73
C MET A 146 27.59 15.00 -51.82
N PRO A 147 27.84 13.74 -52.26
CA PRO A 147 28.58 13.51 -53.49
C PRO A 147 27.68 13.87 -54.68
N LYS A 148 28.16 14.77 -55.54
CA LYS A 148 27.57 15.06 -56.84
C LYS A 148 27.68 13.81 -57.71
N CYS A 149 26.55 13.19 -58.03
CA CYS A 149 26.49 12.19 -59.09
C CYS A 149 26.20 12.86 -60.45
N ARG A 150 26.80 12.24 -61.45
CA ARG A 150 27.13 12.68 -62.81
C ARG A 150 25.93 12.86 -63.74
#